data_AF-A0A6J4XWP0-F1
#
_entry.id   AF-A0A6J4XWP0-F1
#
_cell.length_a   1.000
_cell.length_b   1.000
_cell.length_c   1.000
_cell.angle_alpha   90.00
_cell.angle_beta   90.00
_cell.angle_gamma   90.00
#
_symmetry.space_group_name_H-M   'P 1'
#
loop_
_entity.id
_entity.type
_entity.pdbx_description
1 polymer ?
#
loop_
_entity_poly.entity_id
_entity_poly.type
_entity_poly.pdbx_seq_one_letter_code
_entity_poly.pdbx_strand_id
1 'polypeptide(L)' 'RGKGTEKQPVLVAVQRQGAVRSALVDSDSVAELCPWVERFAQKEAHLM' A
#
# COMPACT_ATOMS: atom_id res chain seq x y z
N ARG A 1 12.24 -4.52 -14.89
CA ARG A 1 11.18 -3.83 -15.69
C ARG A 1 10.87 -4.69 -16.92
N GLY A 2 9.67 -5.29 -16.99
CA GLY A 2 9.25 -6.10 -18.15
C GLY A 2 8.81 -5.21 -19.31
N LYS A 3 9.02 -5.68 -20.54
CA LYS A 3 8.73 -4.96 -21.79
C LYS A 3 7.25 -4.55 -21.88
N GLY A 4 7.00 -3.24 -22.07
CA GLY A 4 5.93 -2.80 -22.98
C GLY A 4 4.59 -2.31 -22.42
N THR A 5 4.40 -2.15 -21.11
CA THR A 5 3.23 -1.40 -20.59
C THR A 5 3.63 -0.51 -19.42
N GLU A 6 3.15 0.73 -19.41
CA GLU A 6 3.07 1.51 -18.17
C GLU A 6 2.13 0.74 -17.24
N LYS A 7 2.73 0.07 -16.24
CA LYS A 7 1.94 -0.68 -15.26
C LYS A 7 1.52 0.31 -14.19
N GLN A 8 0.21 0.44 -13.97
CA GLN A 8 -0.32 1.17 -12.83
C GLN A 8 0.11 0.46 -11.54
N PRO A 9 0.82 1.14 -10.63
CA PRO A 9 1.10 0.60 -9.30
C PRO A 9 -0.20 0.39 -8.50
N VAL A 10 -0.22 -0.67 -7.71
CA VAL A 10 -1.34 -1.00 -6.81
C VAL A 10 -0.79 -1.13 -5.39
N LEU A 11 -1.33 -0.34 -4.47
CA LEU A 11 -1.11 -0.49 -3.04
C LEU A 11 -2.08 -1.54 -2.49
N VAL A 12 -1.56 -2.47 -1.71
CA VAL A 12 -2.35 -3.48 -0.99
C VAL A 12 -2.05 -3.36 0.50
N ALA A 13 -3.08 -3.09 1.30
CA ALA A 13 -3.00 -3.01 2.75
C ALA A 13 -3.81 -4.16 3.37
N VAL A 14 -3.16 -4.93 4.25
CA VAL A 14 -3.73 -6.13 4.86
C VAL A 14 -3.79 -5.95 6.37
N GLN A 15 -4.98 -6.14 6.94
CA GLN A 15 -5.15 -6.22 8.38
C GLN A 15 -4.98 -7.68 8.84
N ARG A 16 -4.25 -7.91 9.95
CA ARG A 16 -4.13 -9.24 10.57
C ARG A 16 -5.52 -9.77 10.91
N GLN A 17 -5.88 -10.92 10.34
CA GLN A 17 -7.22 -11.54 10.49
C GLN A 17 -8.38 -10.57 10.14
N GLY A 18 -8.14 -9.64 9.21
CA GLY A 18 -9.10 -8.59 8.89
C GLY A 18 -9.23 -8.31 7.40
N ALA A 19 -9.69 -7.11 7.08
CA ALA A 19 -9.95 -6.72 5.71
C ALA A 19 -8.66 -6.58 4.90
N VAL A 20 -8.75 -6.97 3.63
CA VAL A 20 -7.79 -6.59 2.58
C VAL A 20 -8.34 -5.36 1.88
N ARG A 21 -7.53 -4.31 1.78
CA ARG A 21 -7.85 -3.07 1.08
C ARG A 21 -6.84 -2.87 -0.05
N SER A 22 -7.28 -2.30 -1.15
CA SER A 22 -6.40 -1.94 -2.27
C SER A 22 -6.73 -0.57 -2.83
N ALA A 23 -5.71 0.09 -3.39
CA ALA A 23 -5.84 1.36 -4.08
C ALA A 23 -4.86 1.42 -5.25
N LEU A 24 -5.24 2.12 -6.32
CA LEU A 24 -4.29 2.52 -7.35
C LEU A 24 -3.45 3.68 -6.81
N VAL A 25 -2.16 3.66 -7.08
CA VAL A 25 -1.22 4.74 -6.72
C VAL A 25 -0.38 5.12 -7.91
N ASP A 26 -0.02 6.39 -8.04
CA ASP A 26 0.68 6.89 -9.22
C ASP A 26 2.16 6.49 -9.24
N SER A 27 2.73 6.21 -8.06
CA SER A 27 4.13 5.81 -7.91
C SER A 27 4.38 5.05 -6.60
N ASP A 28 5.57 4.49 -6.44
CA ASP A 28 6.09 3.93 -5.19
C ASP A 28 6.84 4.97 -4.33
N SER A 29 6.68 6.27 -4.64
CA SER A 29 7.34 7.33 -3.90
C SER A 29 6.80 7.45 -2.47
N VAL A 30 7.67 7.83 -1.52
CA VAL A 30 7.26 7.99 -0.11
C VAL A 30 6.12 9.00 0.04
N ALA A 31 6.16 10.10 -0.71
CA ALA A 31 5.12 11.13 -0.66
C ALA A 31 3.74 10.57 -1.05
N GLU A 32 3.70 9.69 -2.05
CA GLU A 32 2.47 9.01 -2.49
C GLU A 32 2.01 7.98 -1.46
N LEU A 33 2.93 7.21 -0.87
CA LEU A 33 2.60 6.10 0.03
C LEU A 33 2.27 6.55 1.47
N CYS A 34 2.83 7.67 1.95
CA CYS A 34 2.74 8.11 3.35
C CYS A 34 1.28 8.25 3.85
N PRO A 35 0.36 8.90 3.12
CA PRO A 35 -1.03 9.03 3.56
C PRO A 35 -1.74 7.68 3.72
N TRP A 36 -1.40 6.70 2.88
CA TRP A 36 -1.96 5.35 2.97
C TRP A 36 -1.45 4.60 4.19
N VAL A 37 -0.16 4.73 4.48
CA VAL A 37 0.46 4.15 5.68
C VAL A 37 -0.16 4.75 6.93
N GLU A 38 -0.31 6.08 7.00
CA GLU A 38 -0.94 6.75 8.15
C GLU A 38 -2.41 6.32 8.34
N ARG A 39 -3.14 6.10 7.25
CA ARG A 39 -4.55 5.69 7.29
C ARG A 39 -4.73 4.23 7.69
N PHE A 40 -3.80 3.34 7.32
CA PHE A 40 -3.99 1.90 7.45
C PHE A 40 -3.11 1.23 8.50
N ALA A 41 -1.94 1.78 8.81
CA ALA A 41 -1.06 1.23 9.82
C ALA A 41 -1.60 1.57 11.21
N GLN A 42 -1.91 0.53 11.98
CA GLN A 42 -2.13 0.66 13.42
C GLN A 42 -0.76 0.80 14.08
N LYS A 43 -0.49 1.96 14.69
CA LYS A 43 0.82 2.26 15.33
C LYS A 43 1.13 1.29 16.47
N GLU A 44 0.10 0.81 17.15
CA GLU A 44 0.24 -0.14 18.26
C GLU A 44 0.25 -1.61 17.80
N ALA A 45 0.14 -1.90 16.51
CA ALA A 45 0.17 -3.28 16.03
C ALA A 45 1.56 -3.88 16.28
N HIS A 46 1.65 -4.75 17.29
CA HIS A 46 2.85 -5.54 17.51
C HIS A 46 2.89 -6.64 16.44
N LEU A 47 3.84 -6.51 15.52
CA LEU A 47 4.30 -7.61 14.68
C LEU A 47 4.95 -8.63 15.63
N MET A 48 4.20 -9.68 15.97
CA MET A 48 4.74 -10.85 16.69
C MET A 48 5.63 -11.66 15.75
#